data_AF-A0A954CZS1-F1
#
_entry.id   AF-A0A954CZS1-F1
#
_cell.length_a   1.000
_cell.length_b   1.000
_cell.length_c   1.000
_cell.angle_alpha   90.00
_cell.angle_beta   90.00
_cell.angle_gamma   90.00
#
_symmetry.space_group_name_H-M   'P 1'
#
loop_
_entity.id
_entity.type
_entity.pdbx_description
1 polymer ?
#
loop_
_entity_poly.entity_id
_entity_poly.type
_entity_poly.pdbx_seq_one_letter_code
_entity_poly.pdbx_strand_id
1 'polypeptide(L)'
;MATTKTPTGPSRVLVKLPGGKTEDIGPTLDRIAKGIKHEHRNDGSTFGNFERRLPVKPRGYYREYVHPTPGQRGPGARRVVKGKAGEVYYTHDHYKSFVKVR
;
A
#
# COMPACT_ATOMS: atom_id res chain seq x y z
N MET A 1 -22.85 -27.55 12.61
CA MET A 1 -22.58 -26.10 12.60
C MET A 1 -21.08 -25.91 12.68
N ALA A 2 -20.42 -25.51 11.59
CA ALA A 2 -18.96 -25.35 11.55
C ALA A 2 -18.61 -23.90 11.88
N THR A 3 -18.05 -23.68 13.07
CA THR A 3 -17.53 -22.38 13.49
C THR A 3 -16.20 -22.13 12.78
N THR A 4 -16.19 -21.34 11.71
CA THR A 4 -14.94 -20.89 11.09
C THR A 4 -14.26 -19.89 12.03
N LYS A 5 -13.18 -20.34 12.67
CA LYS A 5 -12.25 -19.48 13.42
C LYS A 5 -11.70 -18.43 12.45
N THR A 6 -12.05 -17.16 12.63
CA THR A 6 -11.43 -16.05 11.89
C THR A 6 -9.91 -16.13 12.08
N PRO A 7 -9.10 -16.07 11.01
CA PRO A 7 -7.65 -16.05 11.17
C PRO A 7 -7.26 -14.82 11.98
N THR A 8 -6.69 -15.00 13.17
CA THR A 8 -6.30 -13.92 14.09
C THR A 8 -4.96 -13.27 13.71
N GLY A 9 -4.26 -13.78 12.68
CA GLY A 9 -2.99 -13.23 12.20
C GLY A 9 -3.18 -12.09 11.18
N PRO A 10 -2.17 -11.22 10.99
CA PRO A 10 -2.23 -10.20 9.93
C PRO A 10 -2.42 -10.87 8.57
N SER A 11 -3.25 -10.27 7.72
CA SER A 11 -3.47 -10.74 6.36
C SER A 11 -2.13 -10.75 5.65
N ARG A 12 -1.70 -11.85 5.04
CA ARG A 12 -0.45 -11.89 4.25
C ARG A 12 -0.76 -11.55 2.80
N VAL A 13 -0.16 -10.48 2.28
CA VAL A 13 -0.37 -10.02 0.89
C VAL A 13 0.99 -9.80 0.24
N LEU A 14 1.43 -10.79 -0.53
CA LEU A 14 2.75 -10.84 -1.13
C LEU A 14 2.77 -10.15 -2.50
N VAL A 15 3.67 -9.17 -2.65
CA VAL A 15 3.93 -8.49 -3.91
C VAL A 15 5.26 -8.95 -4.48
N LYS A 16 5.24 -9.50 -5.71
CA LYS A 16 6.46 -9.87 -6.44
C LYS A 16 7.11 -8.63 -7.04
N LEU A 17 8.41 -8.48 -6.80
CA LEU A 17 9.22 -7.36 -7.27
C LEU A 17 10.25 -7.82 -8.32
N PRO A 18 10.83 -6.88 -9.08
CA PRO A 18 11.97 -7.18 -9.93
C PRO A 18 13.10 -7.89 -9.16
N GLY A 19 13.77 -8.83 -9.84
CA GLY A 19 14.85 -9.62 -9.24
C GLY A 19 14.38 -10.73 -8.28
N GLY A 20 13.11 -11.15 -8.36
CA GLY A 20 12.58 -12.29 -7.61
C GLY A 20 12.28 -12.02 -6.14
N LYS A 21 12.46 -10.78 -5.68
CA LYS A 21 12.14 -10.37 -4.31
C LYS A 21 10.63 -10.36 -4.10
N THR A 22 10.22 -10.61 -2.87
CA THR A 22 8.81 -10.52 -2.45
C THR A 22 8.69 -9.62 -1.24
N GLU A 23 7.68 -8.74 -1.23
CA GLU A 23 7.37 -7.88 -0.09
C GLU A 23 5.97 -8.23 0.46
N ASP A 24 5.81 -8.27 1.78
CA ASP A 24 4.50 -8.43 2.40
C ASP A 24 3.90 -7.06 2.76
N ILE A 25 2.87 -6.64 2.03
CA ILE A 25 2.17 -5.38 2.29
C ILE A 25 0.93 -5.56 3.19
N GLY A 26 0.65 -6.80 3.57
CA GLY A 26 -0.48 -7.18 4.40
C GLY A 26 -0.66 -6.36 5.67
N PRO A 27 0.38 -6.24 6.53
CA PRO A 27 0.32 -5.40 7.72
C PRO A 27 -0.02 -3.93 7.45
N THR A 28 0.39 -3.41 6.28
CA THR A 28 0.04 -2.04 5.85
C THR A 28 -1.42 -1.94 5.46
N LEU A 29 -1.96 -2.93 4.75
CA LEU A 29 -3.39 -2.96 4.41
C LEU A 29 -4.26 -3.10 5.67
N ASP A 30 -3.84 -3.93 6.63
CA ASP A 30 -4.55 -4.14 7.88
C ASP A 30 -4.60 -2.84 8.73
N ARG A 31 -3.48 -2.12 8.89
CA ARG A 31 -3.51 -0.84 9.63
C ARG A 31 -4.37 0.20 8.93
N ILE A 32 -4.36 0.25 7.59
CA ILE A 32 -5.20 1.16 6.81
C ILE A 32 -6.68 0.82 7.01
N ALA A 33 -7.04 -0.47 6.99
CA ALA A 33 -8.41 -0.93 7.21
C ALA A 33 -8.91 -0.59 8.62
N LYS A 34 -8.02 -0.61 9.63
CA LYS A 34 -8.30 -0.21 11.01
C LYS A 34 -8.29 1.31 11.23
N GLY A 35 -7.99 2.11 10.21
CA GLY A 35 -7.88 3.57 10.34
C GLY A 35 -6.62 4.05 11.08
N ILE A 36 -5.63 3.19 11.28
CA ILE A 36 -4.40 3.50 12.00
C ILE A 36 -3.40 4.14 11.03
N LYS A 37 -3.06 5.41 11.30
CA LYS A 37 -2.11 6.20 10.50
C LYS A 37 -0.66 5.87 10.87
N HIS A 38 0.21 5.97 9.88
CA HIS A 38 1.65 6.08 10.11
C HIS A 38 2.01 7.51 10.55
N GLU A 39 3.09 7.69 11.30
CA GLU A 39 3.52 8.99 11.85
C GLU A 39 3.87 10.03 10.77
N HIS A 40 4.17 9.57 9.56
CA HIS A 40 4.51 10.45 8.45
C HIS A 40 3.30 11.27 8.02
N ARG A 41 3.47 12.60 7.93
CA ARG A 41 2.39 13.57 7.63
C ARG A 41 1.57 13.28 6.37
N ASN A 42 2.16 12.64 5.36
CA ASN A 42 1.48 12.28 4.11
C ASN A 42 0.80 10.90 4.15
N ASP A 43 0.81 10.19 5.29
CA ASP A 43 0.09 8.93 5.38
C ASP A 43 -1.43 9.17 5.27
N GLY A 44 -2.00 8.65 4.20
CA GLY A 44 -3.39 8.86 3.82
C GLY A 44 -3.65 10.13 3.00
N SER A 45 -2.64 10.89 2.56
CA SER A 45 -2.87 12.06 1.70
C SER A 45 -3.33 11.67 0.29
N THR A 46 -3.82 12.65 -0.47
CA THR A 46 -4.17 12.44 -1.89
C THR A 46 -2.91 12.16 -2.70
N PHE A 47 -2.91 11.06 -3.45
CA PHE A 47 -1.88 10.80 -4.46
C PHE A 47 -2.32 11.43 -5.80
N GLY A 48 -1.50 12.35 -6.31
CA GLY A 48 -1.86 13.14 -7.49
C GLY A 48 -1.78 12.41 -8.83
N ASN A 49 -0.98 11.34 -8.93
CA ASN A 49 -0.71 10.62 -10.18
C ASN A 49 -0.27 11.55 -11.34
N PHE A 50 0.60 12.53 -11.05
CA PHE A 50 1.00 13.56 -12.02
C PHE A 50 1.79 12.98 -13.20
N GLU A 51 2.63 11.98 -12.94
CA GLU A 51 3.40 11.24 -13.93
C GLU A 51 2.57 10.17 -14.67
N ARG A 52 1.28 10.07 -14.37
CA ARG A 52 0.30 9.18 -15.03
C ARG A 52 0.74 7.71 -15.08
N ARG A 53 1.42 7.25 -14.02
CA ARG A 53 1.86 5.85 -13.88
C ARG A 53 0.72 4.90 -13.52
N LEU A 54 -0.35 5.44 -12.94
CA LEU A 54 -1.62 4.72 -12.71
C LEU A 54 -2.67 5.21 -13.74
N PRO A 55 -3.78 4.46 -13.95
CA PRO A 55 -4.88 4.93 -14.76
C PRO A 55 -5.34 6.35 -14.37
N VAL A 56 -5.65 7.18 -15.36
CA VAL A 56 -6.11 8.55 -15.12
C VAL A 56 -7.50 8.51 -14.47
N LYS A 57 -7.64 9.18 -13.33
CA LYS A 57 -8.87 9.27 -12.54
C LYS A 57 -9.06 10.70 -11.99
N PRO A 58 -10.27 11.08 -11.57
CA PRO A 58 -10.51 12.40 -10.98
C PRO A 58 -9.62 12.69 -9.76
N ARG A 59 -9.36 13.98 -9.49
CA ARG A 59 -8.58 14.40 -8.31
C ARG A 59 -9.16 13.82 -7.02
N GLY A 60 -8.29 13.33 -6.14
CA GLY A 60 -8.69 12.71 -4.88
C GLY A 60 -9.17 11.26 -5.01
N TYR A 61 -9.06 10.64 -6.19
CA TYR A 61 -9.38 9.21 -6.38
C TYR A 61 -8.38 8.31 -5.67
N TYR A 62 -7.10 8.65 -5.72
CA TYR A 62 -6.04 7.86 -5.10
C TYR A 62 -5.59 8.47 -3.77
N ARG A 63 -5.33 7.60 -2.78
CA ARG A 63 -4.64 7.96 -1.54
C ARG A 63 -3.36 7.16 -1.39
N GLU A 64 -2.32 7.79 -0.87
CA GLU A 64 -1.04 7.15 -0.58
C GLU A 64 -0.89 6.81 0.91
N TYR A 65 -0.13 5.76 1.19
CA TYR A 65 0.18 5.29 2.54
C TYR A 65 1.62 4.83 2.60
N VAL A 66 2.30 5.14 3.70
CA VAL A 66 3.67 4.70 3.96
C VAL A 66 3.70 3.21 4.22
N HIS A 67 4.51 2.49 3.46
CA HIS A 67 4.88 1.13 3.82
C HIS A 67 6.25 1.19 4.50
N PRO A 68 6.36 0.87 5.81
CA PRO A 68 7.62 1.01 6.53
C PRO A 68 8.73 0.16 5.91
N THR A 69 9.94 0.71 5.80
CA THR A 69 11.15 -0.05 5.49
C THR A 69 11.84 -0.40 6.82
N PRO A 70 12.00 -1.70 7.17
CA PRO A 70 12.69 -2.08 8.39
C PRO A 70 14.10 -1.47 8.47
N GLY A 71 14.45 -0.91 9.63
CA GLY A 71 15.77 -0.32 9.89
C GLY A 71 16.03 1.05 9.26
N GLN A 72 15.10 1.58 8.46
CA GLN A 72 15.25 2.90 7.85
C GLN A 72 14.69 4.02 8.74
N ARG A 73 15.45 5.10 8.89
CA ARG A 73 14.94 6.35 9.48
C ARG A 73 14.07 7.09 8.46
N GLY A 74 12.91 7.58 8.92
CA GLY A 74 11.93 8.25 8.04
C GLY A 74 11.07 7.27 7.23
N PRO A 75 10.25 7.77 6.30
CA PRO A 75 9.21 6.97 5.64
C PRO A 75 9.74 6.01 4.57
N GLY A 76 11.01 6.13 4.17
CA GLY A 76 11.58 5.39 3.05
C GLY A 76 10.89 5.62 1.71
N ALA A 77 11.20 4.76 0.74
CA ALA A 77 10.69 4.85 -0.63
C ALA A 77 9.36 4.11 -0.86
N ARG A 78 9.00 3.19 0.04
CA ARG A 78 7.94 2.22 -0.20
C ARG A 78 6.56 2.79 0.15
N ARG A 79 5.58 2.58 -0.74
CA ARG A 79 4.21 3.10 -0.55
C ARG A 79 3.18 2.11 -1.06
N VAL A 80 2.01 2.16 -0.41
CA VAL A 80 0.77 1.60 -0.95
C VAL A 80 -0.10 2.75 -1.43
N VAL A 81 -0.65 2.63 -2.64
CA VAL A 81 -1.63 3.57 -3.19
C VAL A 81 -2.97 2.86 -3.36
N LYS A 82 -4.03 3.39 -2.76
CA LYS A 82 -5.40 2.85 -2.86
C LYS A 82 -6.27 3.73 -3.74
N GLY A 83 -7.01 3.10 -4.66
CA GLY A 83 -8.09 3.72 -5.41
C GLY A 83 -9.43 3.61 -4.67
N LYS A 84 -10.37 4.51 -5.00
CA LYS A 84 -11.72 4.50 -4.43
C LYS A 84 -12.53 3.23 -4.77
N ALA A 85 -12.25 2.59 -5.92
CA ALA A 85 -12.94 1.35 -6.30
C ALA A 85 -12.27 0.09 -5.73
N GLY A 86 -11.33 0.25 -4.80
CA GLY A 86 -10.68 -0.86 -4.10
C GLY A 86 -9.36 -1.32 -4.73
N GLU A 87 -8.90 -0.68 -5.80
CA GLU A 87 -7.61 -0.98 -6.40
C GLU A 87 -6.47 -0.72 -5.41
N VAL A 88 -5.46 -1.58 -5.46
CA VAL A 88 -4.26 -1.43 -4.64
C VAL A 88 -3.04 -1.54 -5.53
N TYR A 89 -2.19 -0.53 -5.43
CA TYR A 89 -0.89 -0.49 -6.08
C TYR A 89 0.20 -0.40 -5.03
N TYR A 90 1.31 -1.10 -5.26
CA TYR A 90 2.51 -1.01 -4.45
C TYR A 90 3.65 -0.43 -5.26
N THR A 91 4.41 0.48 -4.65
CA THR A 91 5.68 0.97 -5.19
C THR A 91 6.78 0.72 -4.16
N HIS A 92 7.90 0.19 -4.63
CA HIS A 92 9.10 -0.06 -3.83
C HIS A 92 10.18 1.01 -4.02
N ASP A 93 9.98 1.90 -5.00
CA ASP A 93 10.98 2.78 -5.58
C ASP A 93 10.51 4.24 -5.66
N HIS A 94 9.62 4.64 -4.75
CA HIS A 94 9.09 5.99 -4.62
C HIS A 94 8.40 6.49 -5.89
N TYR A 95 7.35 5.77 -6.29
CA TYR A 95 6.44 6.06 -7.41
C TYR A 95 7.06 5.98 -8.81
N LYS A 96 8.32 5.51 -8.95
CA LYS A 96 8.95 5.30 -10.26
C LYS A 96 8.31 4.14 -11.02
N SER A 97 7.94 3.08 -10.30
CA SER A 97 7.18 1.94 -10.82
C SER A 97 6.10 1.48 -9.84
N PHE A 98 5.10 0.79 -10.37
CA PHE A 98 3.99 0.25 -9.59
C PHE A 98 3.73 -1.20 -9.96
N VAL A 99 3.42 -2.01 -8.95
CA VAL A 99 2.83 -3.34 -9.10
C VAL A 99 1.37 -3.24 -8.70
N LYS A 100 0.46 -3.62 -9.60
CA LYS A 100 -0.96 -3.76 -9.25
C LYS A 100 -1.14 -5.05 -8.43
N VAL A 101 -1.78 -4.92 -7.27
CA VAL A 101 -2.00 -6.03 -6.32
C VAL A 101 -3.42 -6.56 -6.43
N ARG A 102 -4.41 -5.68 -6.53
CA ARG A 102 -5.82 -5.98 -6.83
C ARG A 102 -6.46 -4.82 -7.58
#